data_AF-A0A538F7M6-F1
#
_entry.id   AF-A0A538F7M6-F1
#
_cell.length_a   1.000
_cell.length_b   1.000
_cell.length_c   1.000
_cell.angle_alpha   90.00
_cell.angle_beta   90.00
_cell.angle_gamma   90.00
#
_symmetry.space_group_name_H-M   'P 1'
#
loop_
_entity.id
_entity.type
_entity.pdbx_description
1 polymer ?
#
loop_
_entity_poly.entity_id
_entity_poly.type
_entity_poly.pdbx_seq_one_letter_code
_entity_poly.pdbx_strand_id
1 'polypeptide(L)'
;MSPRSAEVLVARTMRALALTFAVVGVLFVAWPDGTLHRLDQVGNWFGGFAHAPKSHEKLWVALAFAYMIVITGIALVISTDVARHRPMLLVLAAGKAASSLSAGAFYLADAHVFAYLANFVVDLSLVGVALGCWVLSARVVEVLAPD
;
A
#
# COMPACT_ATOMS: atom_id res chain seq x y z
N MET A 1 -5.01 -2.28 -25.47
CA MET A 1 -6.11 -2.32 -24.46
C MET A 1 -7.00 -1.13 -24.70
N SER A 2 -8.33 -1.31 -24.74
CA SER A 2 -9.28 -0.20 -24.96
C SER A 2 -9.38 0.72 -23.74
N PRO A 3 -9.80 1.99 -23.89
CA PRO A 3 -9.99 2.93 -22.79
C PRO A 3 -10.94 2.40 -21.72
N ARG A 4 -12.07 1.82 -22.14
CA ARG A 4 -13.04 1.19 -21.23
C ARG A 4 -12.45 0.00 -20.47
N SER A 5 -11.66 -0.85 -21.14
CA SER A 5 -10.96 -1.95 -20.48
C SER A 5 -9.93 -1.44 -19.47
N ALA A 6 -9.23 -0.35 -19.79
CA ALA A 6 -8.26 0.29 -18.90
C ALA A 6 -8.94 0.82 -17.62
N GLU A 7 -10.05 1.53 -17.79
CA GLU A 7 -10.84 2.08 -16.68
C GLU A 7 -11.34 0.97 -15.75
N VAL A 8 -11.94 -0.09 -16.31
CA VAL A 8 -12.44 -1.24 -15.53
C VAL A 8 -11.31 -1.93 -14.78
N LEU A 9 -10.14 -2.09 -15.41
CA LEU A 9 -8.97 -2.69 -14.78
C LEU A 9 -8.50 -1.83 -13.60
N VAL A 10 -8.31 -0.52 -13.79
CA VAL A 10 -7.87 0.40 -12.73
C VAL A 10 -8.89 0.39 -11.58
N ALA A 11 -10.18 0.51 -11.87
CA ALA A 11 -11.22 0.50 -10.83
C ALA A 11 -11.24 -0.81 -10.03
N ARG A 12 -11.11 -1.97 -10.70
CA ARG A 12 -11.03 -3.28 -10.03
C ARG A 12 -9.77 -3.40 -9.17
N THR A 13 -8.62 -2.99 -9.68
CA THR A 13 -7.37 -2.97 -8.90
C THR A 13 -7.52 -2.10 -7.66
N MET A 14 -8.08 -0.89 -7.80
CA MET A 14 -8.29 0.00 -6.66
C MET A 14 -9.25 -0.59 -5.61
N ARG A 15 -10.31 -1.29 -6.02
CA ARG A 15 -11.21 -1.98 -5.08
C ARG A 15 -10.52 -3.14 -4.35
N ALA A 16 -9.71 -3.92 -5.07
CA ALA A 16 -8.94 -4.99 -4.48
C ALA A 16 -7.90 -4.45 -3.47
N LEU A 17 -7.22 -3.36 -3.81
CA LEU A 17 -6.30 -2.67 -2.90
C LEU A 17 -7.03 -2.10 -1.68
N ALA A 18 -8.17 -1.44 -1.87
CA ALA A 18 -8.98 -0.93 -0.77
C ALA A 18 -9.39 -2.04 0.20
N LEU A 19 -9.87 -3.18 -0.31
CA LEU A 19 -10.20 -4.33 0.52
C LEU A 19 -8.97 -4.84 1.28
N THR A 20 -7.83 -4.94 0.60
CA THR A 20 -6.57 -5.40 1.21
C THR A 20 -6.11 -4.47 2.32
N PHE A 21 -6.09 -3.15 2.08
CA PHE A 21 -5.70 -2.15 3.07
C PHE A 21 -6.65 -2.13 4.27
N ALA A 22 -7.95 -2.26 4.05
CA ALA A 22 -8.93 -2.35 5.13
C ALA A 22 -8.70 -3.60 5.99
N VAL A 23 -8.54 -4.77 5.36
CA VAL A 23 -8.31 -6.04 6.06
C VAL A 23 -7.00 -5.99 6.85
N VAL A 24 -5.91 -5.54 6.23
CA VAL A 24 -4.60 -5.40 6.89
C VAL A 24 -4.68 -4.39 8.04
N GLY A 25 -5.33 -3.24 7.85
CA GLY A 25 -5.53 -2.25 8.90
C GLY A 25 -6.29 -2.80 10.11
N VAL A 26 -7.40 -3.52 9.87
CA VAL A 26 -8.20 -4.17 10.92
C VAL A 26 -7.38 -5.25 11.64
N LEU A 27 -6.65 -6.10 10.92
CA LEU A 27 -5.80 -7.12 11.52
C LEU A 27 -4.69 -6.50 12.38
N PHE A 28 -4.06 -5.42 11.91
CA PHE A 28 -2.97 -4.78 12.62
C PHE A 28 -3.44 -4.07 13.90
N VAL A 29 -4.61 -3.44 13.89
CA VAL A 29 -5.15 -2.80 15.11
C VAL A 29 -5.70 -3.81 16.11
N ALA A 30 -6.33 -4.90 15.63
CA ALA A 30 -6.92 -5.91 16.50
C ALA A 30 -5.88 -6.89 17.06
N TRP A 31 -4.83 -7.19 16.31
CA TRP A 31 -3.79 -8.16 16.69
C TRP A 31 -2.39 -7.77 16.16
N PRO A 32 -1.80 -6.67 16.66
CA PRO A 32 -0.53 -6.14 16.16
C PRO A 32 0.62 -7.13 16.38
N ASP A 33 0.83 -7.60 17.61
CA ASP A 33 1.93 -8.51 17.94
C ASP A 33 1.79 -9.88 17.25
N GLY A 34 0.56 -10.35 17.04
CA GLY A 34 0.31 -11.58 16.29
C GLY A 34 0.65 -11.43 14.80
N THR A 35 0.34 -10.28 14.22
CA THR A 35 0.68 -9.95 12.84
C THR A 35 2.21 -9.89 12.66
N LEU A 36 2.91 -9.22 13.58
CA LEU A 36 4.37 -9.17 13.58
C LEU A 36 5.00 -10.55 13.79
N HIS A 37 4.47 -11.36 14.71
CA HIS A 37 4.97 -12.70 14.94
C HIS A 37 4.82 -13.61 13.71
N ARG A 38 3.73 -13.49 12.96
CA ARG A 38 3.56 -14.21 11.68
C ARG A 38 4.58 -13.76 10.63
N LEU A 39 4.87 -12.46 10.56
CA LEU A 39 5.92 -11.96 9.68
C LEU A 39 7.30 -12.49 10.09
N ASP A 40 7.61 -12.53 11.38
CA ASP A 40 8.86 -13.11 11.89
C ASP A 40 8.96 -14.61 11.53
N GLN A 41 7.86 -15.37 11.62
CA GLN A 41 7.82 -16.79 11.19
C GLN A 41 8.18 -16.95 9.71
N VAL A 42 7.68 -16.06 8.84
CA VAL A 42 8.04 -16.06 7.43
C VAL A 42 9.50 -15.66 7.25
N GLY A 43 9.98 -14.66 7.98
CA GLY A 43 11.39 -14.24 7.97
C GLY A 43 12.33 -15.37 8.35
N ASN A 44 11.98 -16.17 9.35
CA ASN A 44 12.75 -17.33 9.79
C ASN A 44 12.93 -18.39 8.69
N TRP A 45 12.00 -18.49 7.72
CA TRP A 45 12.18 -19.38 6.57
C TRP A 45 13.28 -18.89 5.62
N PHE A 46 13.57 -17.59 5.63
CA PHE A 46 14.61 -16.95 4.82
C PHE A 46 15.92 -16.69 5.58
N GLY A 47 15.97 -16.88 6.91
CA GLY A 47 17.20 -16.82 7.71
C GLY A 47 17.11 -15.97 8.99
N GLY A 48 18.28 -15.62 9.55
CA GLY A 48 18.48 -14.98 10.87
C GLY A 48 18.12 -13.50 10.97
N PHE A 49 16.86 -13.15 10.67
CA PHE A 49 16.34 -11.80 10.90
C PHE A 49 16.17 -11.53 12.40
N ALA A 50 16.35 -10.26 12.79
CA ALA A 50 15.96 -9.82 14.12
C ALA A 50 14.42 -9.86 14.26
N HIS A 51 13.94 -10.20 15.45
CA HIS A 51 12.52 -10.20 15.74
C HIS A 51 11.98 -8.77 15.74
N ALA A 52 10.76 -8.59 15.26
CA ALA A 52 10.12 -7.29 15.30
C ALA A 52 9.96 -6.80 16.76
N PRO A 53 10.21 -5.51 17.04
CA PRO A 53 9.95 -4.94 18.35
C PRO A 53 8.46 -5.06 18.68
N LYS A 54 8.16 -5.38 19.95
CA LYS A 54 6.78 -5.53 20.43
C LYS A 54 6.02 -4.21 20.33
N SER A 55 4.74 -4.27 19.98
CA SER A 55 3.87 -3.10 19.78
C SER A 55 3.31 -2.56 21.11
N HIS A 56 4.16 -2.39 22.12
CA HIS A 56 3.74 -1.88 23.44
C HIS A 56 3.13 -0.46 23.38
N GLU A 57 3.53 0.32 22.38
CA GLU A 57 3.13 1.71 22.20
C GLU A 57 1.88 1.85 21.32
N LYS A 58 0.71 2.00 21.96
CA LYS A 58 -0.60 2.07 21.29
C LYS A 58 -0.74 3.26 20.33
N LEU A 59 0.03 4.33 20.52
CA LEU A 59 0.01 5.50 19.64
C LEU A 59 0.41 5.14 18.20
N TRP A 60 1.48 4.36 18.02
CA TRP A 60 1.96 3.97 16.69
C TRP A 60 0.97 3.03 15.98
N VAL A 61 0.33 2.13 16.73
CA VAL A 61 -0.73 1.28 16.21
C VAL A 61 -1.91 2.11 15.72
N ALA A 62 -2.32 3.14 16.48
CA ALA A 62 -3.40 4.04 16.08
C ALA A 62 -3.05 4.85 14.82
N LEU A 63 -1.81 5.36 14.71
CA LEU A 63 -1.34 6.08 13.53
C LEU A 63 -1.26 5.18 12.30
N ALA A 64 -0.75 3.96 12.44
CA ALA A 64 -0.69 2.97 11.36
C ALA A 64 -2.10 2.61 10.87
N PHE A 65 -3.04 2.40 11.80
CA PHE A 65 -4.44 2.16 11.45
C PHE A 65 -5.07 3.34 10.72
N ALA A 66 -4.89 4.56 11.23
CA ALA A 66 -5.40 5.77 10.58
C ALA A 66 -4.88 5.92 9.14
N TYR A 67 -3.59 5.66 8.91
CA TYR A 67 -3.01 5.63 7.58
C TYR A 67 -3.68 4.59 6.67
N MET A 68 -3.89 3.37 7.16
CA MET A 68 -4.58 2.32 6.39
C MET A 68 -5.99 2.73 5.97
N ILE A 69 -6.73 3.42 6.85
CA ILE A 69 -8.06 3.95 6.53
C ILE A 69 -8.00 5.04 5.46
N VAL A 70 -7.03 5.95 5.54
CA VAL A 70 -6.85 7.01 4.53
C VAL A 70 -6.56 6.41 3.15
N ILE A 71 -5.60 5.49 3.04
CA ILE A 71 -5.26 4.89 1.73
C ILE A 71 -6.38 3.99 1.20
N THR A 72 -7.17 3.36 2.09
CA THR A 72 -8.39 2.64 1.72
C THR A 72 -9.40 3.61 1.09
N GLY A 73 -9.66 4.74 1.75
CA GLY A 73 -10.56 5.77 1.25
C GLY A 73 -10.11 6.33 -0.10
N ILE A 74 -8.81 6.63 -0.25
CA ILE A 74 -8.23 7.07 -1.52
C ILE A 74 -8.50 6.06 -2.63
N ALA A 75 -8.21 4.77 -2.39
CA ALA A 75 -8.43 3.72 -3.37
C ALA A 75 -9.92 3.58 -3.74
N LEU A 76 -10.83 3.67 -2.75
CA LEU A 76 -12.27 3.65 -3.02
C LEU A 76 -12.73 4.83 -3.88
N VAL A 77 -12.28 6.05 -3.57
CA VAL A 77 -12.62 7.26 -4.33
C VAL A 77 -12.11 7.18 -5.77
N ILE A 78 -10.88 6.70 -5.98
CA ILE A 78 -10.37 6.48 -7.35
C ILE A 78 -11.25 5.47 -8.10
N SER A 79 -11.77 4.45 -7.41
CA SER A 79 -12.56 3.39 -8.03
C SER A 79 -14.00 3.78 -8.43
N THR A 80 -14.49 4.94 -8.00
CA THR A 80 -15.83 5.45 -8.39
C THR A 80 -15.78 6.23 -9.70
N ASP A 81 -14.70 6.99 -9.92
CA ASP A 81 -14.44 7.74 -11.14
C ASP A 81 -12.92 7.90 -11.32
N VAL A 82 -12.36 7.07 -12.21
CA VAL A 82 -10.92 6.97 -12.43
C VAL A 82 -10.37 8.21 -13.12
N ALA A 83 -11.12 8.78 -14.06
CA ALA A 83 -10.68 9.94 -14.84
C ALA A 83 -10.61 11.19 -13.96
N ARG A 84 -11.67 11.44 -13.17
CA ARG A 84 -11.77 12.61 -12.29
C ARG A 84 -10.77 12.57 -11.14
N HIS A 85 -10.57 11.40 -10.53
CA HIS A 85 -9.71 11.25 -9.34
C HIS A 85 -8.31 10.76 -9.66
N ARG A 86 -7.92 10.76 -10.94
CA ARG A 86 -6.59 10.35 -11.41
C ARG A 86 -5.44 10.93 -10.56
N PRO A 87 -5.40 12.22 -10.16
CA PRO A 87 -4.36 12.78 -9.29
C PRO A 87 -4.15 12.03 -7.97
N MET A 88 -5.20 11.42 -7.42
CA MET A 88 -5.11 10.69 -6.16
C MET A 88 -4.29 9.39 -6.28
N LEU A 89 -4.08 8.86 -7.50
CA LEU A 89 -3.15 7.74 -7.73
C LEU A 89 -1.70 8.14 -7.41
N LEU A 90 -1.32 9.39 -7.69
CA LEU A 90 0.01 9.90 -7.33
C LEU A 90 0.13 10.12 -5.83
N VAL A 91 -0.95 10.55 -5.16
CA VAL A 91 -0.99 10.67 -3.70
C VAL A 91 -0.85 9.29 -3.05
N LEU A 92 -1.54 8.27 -3.57
CA LEU A 92 -1.40 6.89 -3.12
C LEU A 92 0.03 6.38 -3.33
N ALA A 93 0.61 6.63 -4.50
CA ALA A 93 2.00 6.27 -4.82
C ALA A 93 2.98 6.97 -3.88
N ALA A 94 2.82 8.27 -3.63
CA ALA A 94 3.68 9.03 -2.71
C ALA A 94 3.58 8.50 -1.27
N GLY A 95 2.36 8.22 -0.78
CA GLY A 95 2.14 7.64 0.54
C GLY A 95 2.79 6.26 0.69
N LYS A 96 2.75 5.43 -0.35
CA LYS A 96 3.41 4.11 -0.35
C LYS A 96 4.92 4.21 -0.51
N ALA A 97 5.42 5.15 -1.31
CA ALA A 97 6.84 5.42 -1.45
C ALA A 97 7.45 5.88 -0.12
N ALA A 98 6.78 6.79 0.60
CA ALA A 98 7.24 7.27 1.90
C ALA A 98 7.36 6.12 2.92
N SER A 99 6.35 5.25 3.00
CA SER A 99 6.36 4.04 3.87
C SER A 99 7.42 3.02 3.46
N SER A 100 7.57 2.78 2.15
CA SER A 100 8.59 1.90 1.61
C SER A 100 9.99 2.42 1.96
N LEU A 101 10.30 3.67 1.62
CA LEU A 101 11.62 4.26 1.80
C LEU A 101 12.00 4.34 3.29
N SER A 102 11.06 4.67 4.18
CA SER A 102 11.33 4.68 5.62
C SER A 102 11.62 3.27 6.14
N ALA A 103 10.85 2.26 5.73
CA ALA A 103 11.10 0.87 6.12
C ALA A 103 12.45 0.36 5.57
N GLY A 104 12.79 0.69 4.33
CA GLY A 104 14.10 0.37 3.75
C GLY A 104 15.24 1.05 4.50
N ALA A 105 15.07 2.32 4.87
CA ALA A 105 16.04 3.05 5.68
C ALA A 105 16.23 2.41 7.07
N PHE A 106 15.15 2.04 7.76
CA PHE A 106 15.24 1.35 9.06
C PHE A 106 15.88 -0.03 8.94
N TYR A 107 15.58 -0.77 7.88
CA TYR A 107 16.23 -2.07 7.62
C TYR A 107 17.75 -1.94 7.45
N LEU A 108 18.22 -0.85 6.83
CA LEU A 108 19.65 -0.63 6.57
C LEU A 108 20.38 0.04 7.73
N ALA A 109 19.72 0.91 8.49
CA ALA A 109 20.36 1.78 9.47
C ALA A 109 20.15 1.38 10.94
N ASP A 110 19.09 0.62 11.25
CA ASP A 110 18.75 0.25 12.64
C ASP A 110 18.92 -1.26 12.87
N ALA A 111 18.04 -2.07 12.30
CA ALA A 111 18.08 -3.52 12.46
C ALA A 111 17.53 -4.24 11.23
N HIS A 112 18.16 -5.37 10.92
CA HIS A 112 17.70 -6.28 9.87
C HIS A 112 16.47 -7.09 10.35
N VAL A 113 15.35 -6.39 10.55
CA VAL A 113 14.05 -6.96 10.88
C VAL A 113 13.33 -7.31 9.58
N PHE A 114 12.83 -8.54 9.48
CA PHE A 114 12.16 -9.01 8.27
C PHE A 114 10.94 -8.15 7.89
N ALA A 115 10.19 -7.68 8.89
CA ALA A 115 9.04 -6.81 8.68
C ALA A 115 9.39 -5.52 7.92
N TYR A 116 10.56 -4.92 8.16
CA TYR A 116 11.00 -3.73 7.42
C TYR A 116 11.32 -4.04 5.96
N LEU A 117 12.00 -5.16 5.70
CA LEU A 117 12.30 -5.60 4.34
C LEU A 117 11.01 -5.98 3.58
N ALA A 118 10.12 -6.72 4.22
CA ALA A 118 8.83 -7.10 3.65
C ALA A 118 7.99 -5.85 3.33
N ASN A 119 7.93 -4.88 4.23
CA ASN A 119 7.23 -3.61 3.99
C ASN A 119 7.85 -2.84 2.82
N PHE A 120 9.18 -2.72 2.77
CA PHE A 120 9.88 -2.10 1.65
C PHE A 120 9.50 -2.74 0.31
N VAL A 121 9.59 -4.07 0.20
CA VAL A 121 9.28 -4.77 -1.06
C VAL A 121 7.81 -4.64 -1.44
N VAL A 122 6.90 -4.86 -0.49
CA VAL A 122 5.46 -4.81 -0.74
C VAL A 122 5.03 -3.39 -1.11
N ASP A 123 5.40 -2.38 -0.33
CA ASP A 123 4.98 -1.01 -0.62
C ASP A 123 5.64 -0.46 -1.89
N LEU A 124 6.90 -0.79 -2.19
CA LEU A 124 7.51 -0.44 -3.47
C LEU A 124 6.76 -1.06 -4.67
N SER A 125 6.30 -2.31 -4.54
CA SER A 125 5.48 -2.94 -5.57
C SER A 125 4.13 -2.21 -5.75
N LEU A 126 3.53 -1.74 -4.65
CA LEU A 126 2.28 -0.97 -4.67
C LEU A 126 2.48 0.42 -5.30
N VAL A 127 3.65 1.05 -5.12
CA VAL A 127 4.03 2.26 -5.87
C VAL A 127 4.02 1.95 -7.37
N GLY A 128 4.65 0.85 -7.79
CA GLY A 128 4.64 0.41 -9.19
C GLY A 128 3.23 0.20 -9.73
N VAL A 129 2.35 -0.44 -8.96
CA VAL A 129 0.93 -0.61 -9.33
C VAL A 129 0.22 0.73 -9.47
N ALA A 130 0.38 1.65 -8.51
CA ALA A 130 -0.27 2.96 -8.54
C ALA A 130 0.20 3.81 -9.74
N LEU A 131 1.49 3.81 -10.04
CA LEU A 131 2.07 4.49 -11.20
C LEU A 131 1.64 3.82 -12.52
N GLY A 132 1.58 2.49 -12.56
CA GLY A 132 1.02 1.75 -13.70
C GLY A 132 -0.43 2.14 -13.97
N CYS A 133 -1.26 2.21 -12.92
CA CYS A 133 -2.64 2.69 -13.01
C CYS A 133 -2.73 4.16 -13.45
N TRP A 134 -1.79 5.02 -13.04
CA TRP A 134 -1.71 6.42 -13.49
C TRP A 134 -1.44 6.56 -14.99
N VAL A 135 -0.56 5.72 -15.53
CA VAL A 135 -0.27 5.67 -16.98
C VAL A 135 -1.47 5.12 -17.74
N LEU A 136 -2.12 4.08 -17.22
CA LEU A 136 -3.31 3.49 -17.84
C LEU A 136 -4.51 4.45 -17.85
N SER A 137 -4.70 5.22 -16.78
CA SER A 137 -5.80 6.19 -16.68
C SER A 137 -5.62 7.40 -17.58
N ALA A 138 -4.39 7.74 -18.00
CA ALA A 138 -4.14 8.80 -18.98
C ALA A 138 -4.92 8.56 -20.29
N ARG A 139 -4.94 7.30 -20.75
CA ARG A 139 -5.65 6.87 -21.97
C ARG A 139 -7.17 6.96 -21.85
N VAL A 140 -7.70 6.99 -20.62
CA VAL A 140 -9.14 7.16 -20.35
C VAL A 140 -9.50 8.64 -20.46
N VAL A 141 -8.65 9.52 -19.91
CA VAL A 141 -8.85 10.98 -19.95
C VAL A 141 -8.76 11.52 -21.38
N GLU A 142 -7.78 11.08 -22.16
CA GLU A 142 -7.56 11.51 -23.55
C GLU A 142 -8.76 11.25 -24.48
N VAL A 143 -9.58 10.24 -24.17
CA VAL A 143 -10.79 9.93 -24.95
C VAL A 143 -12.00 10.76 -24.52
N LEU A 144 -12.03 11.23 -23.27
CA LEU A 144 -13.11 12.06 -22.74
C LEU A 144 -12.93 13.55 -23.08
N ALA A 145 -11.69 13.96 -23.40
CA ALA A 145 -11.35 15.28 -23.90
C ALA A 145 -10.44 15.14 -25.14
N PRO A 146 -11.01 14.77 -26.31
CA PRO A 146 -10.26 14.78 -27.55
C PRO A 146 -9.94 16.24 -27.91
N ASP A 147 -8.66 16.58 -27.97
CA ASP A 147 -8.20 17.85 -28.55
C ASP A 147 -8.52 17.92 -30.06
#